data_AF-A0A7S3PWX3-F1
#
_entry.id   AF-A0A7S3PWX3-F1
#
_cell.length_a   1.000
_cell.length_b   1.000
_cell.length_c   1.000
_cell.angle_alpha   90.00
_cell.angle_beta   90.00
_cell.angle_gamma   90.00
#
_symmetry.space_group_name_H-M   'P 1'
#
loop_
_entity.id
_entity.type
_entity.pdbx_description
1 polymer ?
#
loop_
_entity_poly.entity_id
_entity_poly.type
_entity_poly.pdbx_seq_one_letter_code
_entity_poly.pdbx_strand_id
1 'polypeptide(L)'
;GMVTLTWTSMNIDSYISQVYKGLKQLRELISSINDIIENRIEKNLKVVSKTLLVDLPDDSSFTVADFVHMQQSYISSKAKILQGKNNEIKNAVEDLIAKICSYHFECMQESVSP
;
A
#
# COMPACT_ATOMS: atom_id res chain seq x y z
N GLY A 1 -11.21 32.96 40.23
CA GLY A 1 -10.95 34.01 39.24
C GLY A 1 -9.77 33.64 38.37
N MET A 2 -8.57 34.06 38.76
CA MET A 2 -7.34 33.83 37.98
C MET A 2 -7.00 32.34 37.83
N VAL A 3 -7.05 31.59 38.92
CA VAL A 3 -6.84 30.12 38.92
C VAL A 3 -7.86 29.42 38.01
N THR A 4 -9.13 29.83 38.08
CA THR A 4 -10.23 29.28 37.24
C THR A 4 -10.00 29.54 35.74
N LEU A 5 -9.48 30.73 35.39
CA LEU A 5 -9.08 31.09 34.02
C LEU A 5 -7.84 30.30 33.57
N THR A 6 -6.86 30.07 34.44
CA THR A 6 -5.69 29.24 34.10
C THR A 6 -6.08 27.78 33.89
N TRP A 7 -7.01 27.24 34.68
CA TRP A 7 -7.53 25.87 34.48
C TRP A 7 -8.37 25.75 33.21
N THR A 8 -9.23 26.72 32.89
CA THR A 8 -9.98 26.72 31.63
C THR A 8 -9.08 26.94 30.42
N SER A 9 -8.09 27.83 30.50
CA SER A 9 -7.08 28.02 29.45
C SER A 9 -6.23 26.76 29.24
N MET A 10 -5.73 26.16 30.32
CA MET A 10 -4.94 24.92 30.25
C MET A 10 -5.76 23.74 29.68
N ASN A 11 -7.06 23.70 29.94
CA ASN A 11 -7.97 22.72 29.35
C ASN A 11 -8.18 22.96 27.84
N ILE A 12 -8.26 24.22 27.42
CA ILE A 12 -8.33 24.58 25.98
C ILE A 12 -7.02 24.21 25.28
N ASP A 13 -5.87 24.51 25.86
CA ASP A 13 -4.55 24.16 25.29
C ASP A 13 -4.37 22.63 25.20
N SER A 14 -4.80 21.88 26.23
CA SER A 14 -4.79 20.42 26.24
C SER A 14 -5.69 19.83 25.14
N TYR A 15 -6.91 20.35 25.00
CA TYR A 15 -7.84 19.94 23.95
C TYR A 15 -7.28 20.22 22.55
N ILE A 16 -6.73 21.42 22.33
CA ILE A 16 -6.10 21.80 21.06
C ILE A 16 -4.93 20.85 20.74
N SER A 17 -4.08 20.56 21.72
CA SER A 17 -2.96 19.60 21.56
C SER A 17 -3.45 18.20 21.18
N GLN A 18 -4.52 17.71 21.82
CA GLN A 18 -5.11 16.40 21.52
C GLN A 18 -5.70 16.34 20.11
N VAL A 19 -6.38 17.41 19.67
CA VAL A 19 -6.88 17.53 18.28
C VAL A 19 -5.73 17.54 17.28
N TYR A 20 -4.66 18.31 17.53
CA TYR A 20 -3.49 18.33 16.66
C TYR A 20 -2.78 16.97 16.60
N LYS A 21 -2.73 16.24 17.72
CA LYS A 21 -2.20 14.88 17.79
C LYS A 21 -3.02 13.93 16.92
N GLY A 22 -4.35 13.92 17.07
CA GLY A 22 -5.24 13.09 16.26
C GLY A 22 -5.15 13.41 14.76
N LEU A 23 -5.08 14.70 14.41
CA LEU A 23 -4.90 15.13 13.02
C LEU A 23 -3.54 14.73 12.43
N LYS A 24 -2.48 14.74 13.25
CA LYS A 24 -1.16 14.25 12.84
C LYS A 24 -1.19 12.75 12.58
N GLN A 25 -1.75 11.96 13.48
CA GLN A 25 -1.90 10.51 13.30
C GLN A 25 -2.73 10.17 12.05
N LEU A 26 -3.82 10.89 11.81
CA LEU A 26 -4.62 10.71 10.59
C LEU A 26 -3.81 11.01 9.32
N ARG A 27 -3.01 12.09 9.32
CA ARG A 27 -2.15 12.42 8.19
C ARG A 27 -1.10 11.35 7.91
N GLU A 28 -0.48 10.83 8.96
CA GLU A 28 0.50 9.73 8.86
C GLU A 28 -0.14 8.46 8.31
N LEU A 29 -1.37 8.14 8.76
CA LEU A 29 -2.14 7.02 8.22
C LEU A 29 -2.40 7.20 6.72
N ILE A 30 -2.94 8.36 6.31
CA ILE A 30 -3.26 8.65 4.90
C ILE A 30 -2.00 8.56 4.04
N SER A 31 -0.89 9.14 4.50
CA SER A 31 0.40 9.07 3.80
C SER A 31 0.83 7.61 3.61
N SER A 32 0.77 6.81 4.67
CA SER A 32 1.15 5.40 4.59
C SER A 32 0.22 4.57 3.71
N ILE A 33 -1.08 4.87 3.69
CA ILE A 33 -2.06 4.21 2.82
C ILE A 33 -1.73 4.51 1.36
N ASN A 34 -1.53 5.79 1.04
CA ASN A 34 -1.18 6.22 -0.32
C ASN A 34 0.13 5.56 -0.78
N ASP A 35 1.13 5.49 0.09
CA ASP A 35 2.40 4.82 -0.24
C ASP A 35 2.20 3.33 -0.59
N ILE A 36 1.35 2.61 0.14
CA ILE A 36 1.06 1.20 -0.14
C ILE A 36 0.33 1.07 -1.49
N ILE A 37 -0.67 1.91 -1.74
CA ILE A 37 -1.45 1.91 -2.99
C ILE A 37 -0.53 2.19 -4.17
N GLU A 38 0.17 3.32 -4.17
CA GLU A 38 0.97 3.74 -5.32
C GLU A 38 2.18 2.82 -5.54
N ASN A 39 2.93 2.51 -4.48
CA ASN A 39 4.23 1.87 -4.65
C ASN A 39 4.18 0.34 -4.65
N ARG A 40 3.25 -0.27 -3.92
CA ARG A 40 3.19 -1.74 -3.77
C ARG A 40 2.08 -2.36 -4.62
N ILE A 41 0.95 -1.66 -4.79
CA ILE A 41 -0.19 -2.17 -5.56
C ILE A 41 -0.08 -1.70 -7.02
N GLU A 42 -0.17 -0.40 -7.28
CA GLU A 42 -0.26 0.13 -8.64
C GLU A 42 0.99 -0.12 -9.47
N LYS A 43 2.19 0.11 -8.92
CA LYS A 43 3.44 -0.20 -9.63
C LYS A 43 3.54 -1.67 -10.03
N ASN A 44 3.17 -2.59 -9.14
CA ASN A 44 3.20 -4.02 -9.45
C ASN A 44 2.11 -4.41 -10.47
N LEU A 45 0.88 -3.86 -10.35
CA LEU A 45 -0.17 -4.04 -11.35
C LEU A 45 0.26 -3.54 -12.72
N LYS A 46 0.97 -2.41 -12.78
CA LYS A 46 1.51 -1.87 -14.03
C LYS A 46 2.56 -2.78 -14.65
N VAL A 47 3.40 -3.42 -13.84
CA VAL A 47 4.34 -4.45 -14.32
C VAL A 47 3.58 -5.64 -14.90
N VAL A 48 2.56 -6.14 -14.19
CA VAL A 48 1.71 -7.24 -14.66
C VAL A 48 1.04 -6.90 -15.99
N SER A 49 0.42 -5.72 -16.08
CA SER A 49 -0.27 -5.24 -17.29
C SER A 49 0.65 -5.06 -18.49
N LYS A 50 1.91 -4.69 -18.28
CA LYS A 50 2.89 -4.45 -19.35
C LYS A 50 3.74 -5.68 -19.72
N THR A 51 3.58 -6.80 -19.01
CA THR A 51 4.38 -7.99 -19.27
C THR A 51 3.91 -8.62 -20.58
N LEU A 52 4.78 -8.56 -21.61
CA LEU A 52 4.57 -9.29 -22.85
C LEU A 52 4.71 -10.79 -22.59
N LEU A 53 3.71 -11.55 -23.02
CA LEU A 53 3.69 -13.01 -22.89
C LEU A 53 4.19 -13.72 -24.14
N VAL A 54 4.39 -12.98 -25.23
CA VAL A 54 4.89 -13.49 -26.50
C VAL A 54 6.20 -12.79 -26.83
N ASP A 55 7.20 -13.58 -27.17
CA ASP A 55 8.49 -13.10 -27.65
C ASP A 55 8.66 -13.53 -29.11
N LEU A 56 8.68 -12.56 -30.01
CA LEU A 56 8.89 -12.75 -31.44
C LEU A 56 10.19 -12.04 -31.79
N PRO A 57 11.29 -12.78 -32.02
CA PRO A 57 12.56 -12.15 -32.36
C PRO A 57 12.49 -11.62 -33.80
N ASP A 58 12.64 -10.30 -33.94
CA ASP A 58 12.53 -9.58 -35.22
C ASP A 58 13.71 -9.87 -36.19
N ASP A 59 14.86 -10.31 -35.65
CA ASP A 59 16.14 -10.40 -36.38
C ASP A 59 16.59 -11.84 -36.72
N SER A 60 15.76 -12.86 -36.48
CA SER A 60 16.16 -14.26 -36.72
C SER A 60 15.05 -15.09 -37.35
N SER A 61 15.39 -15.90 -38.35
CA SER A 61 14.51 -16.95 -38.85
C SER A 61 14.63 -18.21 -37.97
N PHE A 62 13.49 -18.80 -37.63
CA PHE A 62 13.41 -20.00 -36.79
C PHE A 62 12.35 -20.94 -37.36
N THR A 63 12.49 -22.23 -37.07
CA THR A 63 11.43 -23.19 -37.42
C THR A 63 10.26 -23.04 -36.44
N VAL A 64 9.08 -23.53 -36.85
CA VAL A 64 7.91 -23.56 -35.96
C VAL A 64 8.20 -24.35 -34.67
N ALA A 65 8.98 -25.42 -34.76
CA ALA A 65 9.36 -26.23 -33.59
C ALA A 65 10.26 -25.46 -32.62
N ASP A 66 11.26 -24.74 -33.13
CA ASP A 66 12.17 -23.92 -32.32
C ASP A 66 11.41 -22.78 -31.62
N PHE A 67 10.45 -22.17 -32.32
CA PHE A 67 9.57 -21.15 -31.74
C PHE A 67 8.78 -21.70 -30.56
N VAL A 68 8.14 -22.86 -30.72
CA VAL A 68 7.33 -23.48 -29.67
C VAL A 68 8.19 -23.75 -28.43
N HIS A 69 9.39 -24.30 -28.60
CA HIS A 69 10.29 -24.55 -27.48
C HIS A 69 10.76 -23.27 -26.77
N MET A 70 11.17 -22.26 -27.53
CA MET A 70 11.56 -20.95 -26.99
C MET A 70 10.40 -20.30 -26.22
N GLN A 71 9.23 -20.27 -26.83
CA GLN A 71 8.03 -19.63 -26.29
C GLN A 71 7.52 -20.34 -25.03
N GLN A 72 7.60 -21.67 -24.96
CA GLN A 72 7.25 -22.43 -23.76
C GLN A 72 8.14 -22.06 -22.56
N SER A 73 9.46 -21.91 -22.80
CA SER A 73 10.41 -21.49 -21.78
C SER A 73 10.19 -20.04 -21.34
N TYR A 74 9.92 -19.16 -22.31
CA TYR A 74 9.63 -17.75 -22.07
C TYR A 74 8.38 -17.56 -21.22
N ILE A 75 7.25 -18.16 -21.63
CA ILE A 75 5.99 -18.11 -20.89
C ILE A 75 6.16 -18.65 -19.47
N SER A 76 6.82 -19.79 -19.30
CA SER A 76 7.05 -20.38 -17.96
C SER A 76 7.79 -19.40 -17.04
N SER A 77 8.80 -18.71 -17.56
CA SER A 77 9.55 -17.70 -16.81
C SER A 77 8.72 -16.46 -16.50
N LYS A 78 7.97 -15.93 -17.47
CA LYS A 78 7.08 -14.78 -17.26
C LYS A 78 5.95 -15.09 -16.29
N ALA A 79 5.36 -16.29 -16.39
CA ALA A 79 4.29 -16.73 -15.49
C ALA A 79 4.75 -16.76 -14.03
N LYS A 80 5.98 -17.23 -13.75
CA LYS A 80 6.56 -17.19 -12.39
C LYS A 80 6.70 -15.77 -11.86
N ILE A 81 7.18 -14.84 -12.71
CA ILE A 81 7.31 -13.42 -12.35
C ILE A 81 5.92 -12.82 -12.05
N LEU A 82 4.94 -13.05 -12.93
CA LEU A 82 3.58 -12.58 -12.75
C LEU A 82 2.92 -13.13 -11.49
N GLN A 83 3.13 -14.41 -11.20
CA GLN A 83 2.64 -15.03 -9.97
C GLN A 83 3.27 -14.39 -8.73
N GLY A 84 4.59 -14.14 -8.75
CA GLY A 84 5.28 -13.41 -7.69
C GLY A 84 4.67 -12.01 -7.48
N LYS A 85 4.45 -11.27 -8.56
CA LYS A 85 3.82 -9.95 -8.52
C LYS A 85 2.40 -9.98 -7.98
N ASN A 86 1.60 -10.96 -8.38
CA ASN A 86 0.25 -11.15 -7.83
C ASN A 86 0.28 -11.42 -6.33
N ASN A 87 1.22 -12.23 -5.84
CA ASN A 87 1.37 -12.49 -4.42
C ASN A 87 1.81 -11.23 -3.64
N GLU A 88 2.73 -10.44 -4.19
CA GLU A 88 3.12 -9.14 -3.62
C GLU A 88 1.93 -8.18 -3.51
N ILE A 89 1.13 -8.08 -4.58
CA ILE A 89 -0.08 -7.24 -4.61
C ILE A 89 -1.08 -7.71 -3.55
N LYS A 90 -1.34 -9.03 -3.48
CA LYS A 90 -2.23 -9.62 -2.48
C LYS A 90 -1.79 -9.24 -1.07
N ASN A 91 -0.52 -9.46 -0.73
CA ASN A 91 0.02 -9.14 0.59
C ASN A 91 -0.07 -7.63 0.88
N ALA A 92 0.16 -6.78 -0.12
CA ALA A 92 0.03 -5.33 0.05
C ALA A 92 -1.42 -4.89 0.35
N VAL A 93 -2.41 -5.54 -0.25
CA VAL A 93 -3.83 -5.31 0.05
C VAL A 93 -4.18 -5.79 1.45
N GLU A 94 -3.69 -6.95 1.87
CA GLU A 94 -3.88 -7.46 3.24
C GLU A 94 -3.28 -6.51 4.29
N ASP A 95 -2.05 -6.03 4.06
CA ASP A 95 -1.38 -5.04 4.92
C ASP A 95 -2.17 -3.72 5.00
N LEU A 96 -2.71 -3.27 3.86
CA LEU A 96 -3.52 -2.05 3.78
C LEU A 96 -4.78 -2.17 4.64
N ILE A 97 -5.49 -3.29 4.54
CA ILE A 97 -6.68 -3.57 5.35
C ILE A 97 -6.31 -3.60 6.83
N ALA A 98 -5.27 -4.34 7.20
CA ALA A 98 -4.80 -4.42 8.58
C ALA A 98 -4.48 -3.03 9.15
N LYS A 99 -3.83 -2.17 8.36
CA LYS A 99 -3.46 -0.82 8.78
C LYS A 99 -4.68 0.08 9.01
N ILE A 100 -5.67 0.05 8.10
CA ILE A 100 -6.92 0.79 8.27
C ILE A 100 -7.69 0.30 9.50
N CYS A 101 -7.78 -1.01 9.71
CA CYS A 101 -8.49 -1.59 10.86
C CYS A 101 -7.82 -1.24 12.19
N SER A 102 -6.49 -1.21 12.25
CA SER A 102 -5.75 -0.85 13.47
C SER A 102 -6.01 0.59 13.93
N TYR A 103 -6.11 1.55 13.00
CA TYR A 103 -6.36 2.95 13.33
C TYR A 103 -7.76 3.19 13.94
N HIS A 104 -8.78 2.48 13.46
CA HIS A 104 -10.13 2.57 14.03
C HIS A 104 -10.16 2.10 15.50
N PHE A 105 -9.35 1.09 15.83
CA PHE A 105 -9.26 0.56 17.19
C PHE A 105 -8.57 1.54 18.16
N GLU A 106 -7.46 2.17 17.73
CA GLU A 106 -6.72 3.12 18.58
C GLU A 106 -7.52 4.40 18.87
N CYS A 107 -8.31 4.88 17.90
CA CYS A 107 -9.18 6.05 18.09
C CYS A 107 -10.23 5.83 19.19
N MET A 108 -10.73 4.60 19.37
CA MET A 108 -11.70 4.29 20.43
C MET A 108 -11.07 4.25 21.83
N GLN A 109 -9.79 3.88 21.97
CA GLN A 109 -9.13 3.78 23.28
C GLN A 109 -8.69 5.13 23.86
N GLU A 110 -8.31 6.12 23.03
CA GLU A 110 -7.89 7.44 23.53
C GLU A 110 -9.06 8.28 24.10
N SER A 111 -10.32 7.94 23.77
CA SER A 111 -11.50 8.68 24.24
C SER A 111 -11.87 8.48 25.72
N VAL A 112 -11.20 7.56 26.43
CA VAL A 112 -11.58 7.12 27.80
C VAL A 112 -10.55 7.53 28.88
N SER A 113 -9.60 8.40 28.58
CA SER A 113 -8.68 8.91 29.62
C SER A 113 -9.23 10.20 30.25
N PRO A 114 -9.58 10.20 31.56
CA PRO A 114 -10.05 11.38 32.29
C PRO A 114 -8.96 12.42 32.56
#